data_AF-A0A7K9VI68-F1
#
_entry.id   AF-A0A7K9VI68-F1
#
_cell.length_a   1.000
_cell.length_b   1.000
_cell.length_c   1.000
_cell.angle_alpha   90.00
_cell.angle_beta   90.00
_cell.angle_gamma   90.00
#
_symmetry.space_group_name_H-M   'P 1'
#
loop_
_entity.id
_entity.type
_entity.pdbx_description
1 polymer ?
#
loop_
_entity_poly.entity_id
_entity_poly.type
_entity_poly.pdbx_seq_one_letter_code
_entity_poly.pdbx_strand_id
1 'polypeptide(L)'
;REMSMLVASEDSSYMPARVVVLGGDSPATIRTELNAVTVLPSDSRVVLLENMTRFWPVIQIRVKRCQQGGIDTRVRGIEVLGPKPTFWPIFKEQLCRRTFLFCSARAQAWCQEIRRDRGRLLQLFGKLNRALRHEQGFADRFLPDDEAARALGRTCWEALVNPLVQSITSPDPSGVSPLAWLLSEYLGSVEPPRRPTPRGAAFGSCVRRLTQLLVHVDPGGAETEETRAAGGQEGKNKEAPVRVAAAKKPSGLWGIVQCWRGVVQQQVQRFLEAAGQAPDVVERYCGLYRRLRGATEELFGQRAAFVAALGQGFAGALLQLSFLTALHVSEQFARYLDGQIQELRGATGSTGPLQQILEPFVVFSGLEFAHTFEHFYRLYLGDRLLAQGPSWLEGAVVEQIGLCFPRRFPQEMLSNLAESEELQQQFRLFRLQERDKRLLELE
;
A
#
# COMPACT_ATOMS: atom_id res chain seq x y z
N ARG A 1 17.49 3.19 -44.43
CA ARG A 1 16.85 4.21 -43.55
C ARG A 1 17.76 5.41 -43.53
N GLU A 2 17.21 6.60 -43.65
CA GLU A 2 17.98 7.77 -44.06
C GLU A 2 17.54 9.02 -43.31
N MET A 3 18.48 9.90 -43.00
CA MET A 3 18.23 11.26 -42.53
C MET A 3 18.86 12.22 -43.53
N SER A 4 18.08 13.15 -44.06
CA SER A 4 18.53 14.14 -45.05
C SER A 4 18.21 15.57 -44.62
N MET A 5 19.00 16.50 -45.13
CA MET A 5 18.87 17.93 -44.93
C MET A 5 18.49 18.59 -46.27
N LEU A 6 17.44 19.40 -46.25
CA LEU A 6 17.00 20.17 -47.41
C LEU A 6 17.70 21.53 -47.41
N VAL A 7 18.29 21.87 -48.55
CA VAL A 7 19.04 23.10 -48.80
C VAL A 7 18.58 23.66 -50.14
N ALA A 8 18.86 24.93 -50.40
CA ALA A 8 18.48 25.54 -51.67
C ALA A 8 19.61 26.43 -52.18
N SER A 9 19.91 26.33 -53.47
CA SER A 9 20.95 27.12 -54.13
C SER A 9 20.65 28.63 -54.09
N GLU A 10 19.37 29.01 -54.04
CA GLU A 10 18.91 30.39 -53.86
C GLU A 10 19.36 31.03 -52.53
N ASP A 11 19.74 30.23 -51.54
CA ASP A 11 20.25 30.75 -50.26
C ASP A 11 21.70 31.27 -50.37
N SER A 12 22.40 31.04 -51.48
CA SER A 12 23.73 31.61 -51.77
C SER A 12 24.72 31.46 -50.60
N SER A 13 25.20 32.55 -50.01
CA SER A 13 26.14 32.55 -48.88
C SER A 13 25.55 31.97 -47.58
N TYR A 14 24.23 31.91 -47.45
CA TYR A 14 23.53 31.27 -46.31
C TYR A 14 23.45 29.74 -46.47
N MET A 15 23.84 29.17 -47.61
CA MET A 15 23.80 27.73 -47.82
C MET A 15 24.95 27.04 -47.07
N PRO A 16 24.71 25.93 -46.35
CA PRO A 16 25.81 25.17 -45.74
C PRO A 16 26.73 24.61 -46.83
N ALA A 17 28.03 24.54 -46.55
CA ALA A 17 29.05 23.96 -47.42
C ALA A 17 29.71 22.72 -46.79
N ARG A 18 29.83 22.69 -45.46
CA ARG A 18 30.33 21.52 -44.72
C ARG A 18 29.53 21.30 -43.45
N VAL A 19 29.01 20.10 -43.29
CA VAL A 19 28.21 19.68 -42.14
C VAL A 19 28.85 18.46 -41.51
N VAL A 20 28.91 18.43 -40.17
CA VAL A 20 29.38 17.28 -39.41
C VAL A 20 28.25 16.81 -38.51
N VAL A 21 27.94 15.53 -38.55
CA VAL A 21 26.90 14.90 -37.74
C VAL A 21 27.57 14.14 -36.61
N LEU A 22 27.18 14.44 -35.38
CA LEU A 22 27.72 13.81 -34.17
C LEU A 22 26.63 13.03 -33.43
N GLY A 23 27.02 11.98 -32.72
CA GLY A 23 26.16 11.15 -31.88
C GLY A 23 26.63 11.10 -30.43
N GLY A 24 25.68 11.04 -29.50
CA GLY A 24 25.94 10.87 -28.08
C GLY A 24 24.72 10.34 -27.32
N ASP A 25 24.96 9.93 -26.08
CA ASP A 25 23.91 9.41 -25.19
C ASP A 25 23.15 10.54 -24.46
N SER A 26 23.74 11.73 -24.36
CA SER A 26 23.10 12.94 -23.84
C SER A 26 23.68 14.20 -24.50
N PRO A 27 23.01 15.37 -24.41
CA PRO A 27 23.50 16.62 -25.02
C PRO A 27 24.91 17.02 -24.57
N ALA A 28 25.31 16.64 -23.35
CA ALA A 28 26.62 16.93 -22.78
C ALA A 28 27.73 15.96 -23.23
N THR A 29 27.39 14.79 -23.75
CA THR A 29 28.35 13.71 -24.09
C THR A 29 28.50 13.47 -25.60
N ILE A 30 28.01 14.39 -26.43
CA ILE A 30 28.12 14.28 -27.89
C ILE A 30 29.58 14.47 -28.34
N ARG A 31 30.27 13.35 -28.53
CA ARG A 31 31.69 13.31 -28.92
C ARG A 31 31.98 12.42 -30.13
N THR A 32 31.05 11.53 -30.50
CA THR A 32 31.31 10.57 -31.59
C THR A 32 30.92 11.20 -32.91
N GLU A 33 31.87 11.36 -33.83
CA GLU A 33 31.58 11.77 -35.20
C GLU A 33 30.96 10.62 -35.99
N LEU A 34 29.74 10.82 -36.48
CA LEU A 34 28.98 9.82 -37.23
C LEU A 34 29.20 9.97 -38.72
N ASN A 35 29.22 11.20 -39.22
CA ASN A 35 29.45 11.50 -40.63
C ASN A 35 29.93 12.94 -40.83
N ALA A 36 30.67 13.19 -41.90
CA ALA A 36 31.05 14.52 -42.36
C ALA A 36 30.69 14.69 -43.84
N VAL A 37 29.80 15.62 -44.11
CA VAL A 37 29.17 15.80 -45.42
C VAL A 37 29.58 17.13 -46.03
N THR A 38 29.95 17.10 -47.31
CA THR A 38 30.21 18.29 -48.11
C THR A 38 28.98 18.58 -48.94
N VAL A 39 28.50 19.81 -48.90
CA VAL A 39 27.29 20.27 -49.60
C VAL A 39 27.72 21.10 -50.80
N LEU A 40 27.26 20.71 -51.98
CA LEU A 40 27.55 21.43 -53.22
C LEU A 40 26.55 22.58 -53.41
N PRO A 41 26.93 23.68 -54.10
CA PRO A 41 26.03 24.81 -54.35
C PRO A 41 24.78 24.47 -55.17
N SER A 42 24.81 23.37 -55.92
CA SER A 42 23.69 22.87 -56.72
C SER A 42 22.79 21.89 -55.97
N ASP A 43 23.15 21.50 -54.75
CA ASP A 43 22.38 20.51 -54.00
C ASP A 43 21.04 21.09 -53.53
N SER A 44 20.01 20.26 -53.56
CA SER A 44 18.69 20.57 -52.98
C SER A 44 18.35 19.66 -51.79
N ARG A 45 18.95 18.47 -51.74
CA ARG A 45 18.76 17.47 -50.69
C ARG A 45 20.06 16.73 -50.44
N VAL A 46 20.53 16.77 -49.19
CA VAL A 46 21.81 16.20 -48.77
C VAL A 46 21.57 15.09 -47.76
N VAL A 47 22.12 13.91 -48.00
CA VAL A 47 22.03 12.78 -47.05
C VAL A 47 23.02 12.99 -45.91
N LEU A 48 22.51 13.06 -44.68
CA LEU A 48 23.30 13.26 -43.47
C LEU A 48 23.73 11.93 -42.84
N LEU A 49 22.81 10.98 -42.72
CA LEU A 49 23.06 9.64 -42.18
C LEU A 49 22.30 8.61 -43.00
N GLU A 50 22.92 7.48 -43.26
CA GLU A 50 22.30 6.38 -43.99
C GLU A 50 22.65 5.04 -43.32
N ASN A 51 21.65 4.16 -43.19
CA ASN A 51 21.80 2.77 -42.76
C ASN A 51 22.61 2.57 -41.46
N MET A 52 22.37 3.47 -40.49
CA MET A 52 22.99 3.40 -39.16
C MET A 52 22.66 2.08 -38.45
N THR A 53 23.69 1.38 -37.97
CA THR A 53 23.58 0.10 -37.26
C THR A 53 23.53 0.24 -35.74
N ARG A 54 23.96 1.40 -35.22
CA ARG A 54 23.95 1.75 -33.80
C ARG A 54 22.88 2.81 -33.53
N PHE A 55 22.14 2.63 -32.43
CA PHE A 55 21.21 3.63 -31.91
C PHE A 55 21.95 4.78 -31.24
N TRP A 56 21.56 6.01 -31.56
CA TRP A 56 22.10 7.25 -31.00
C TRP A 56 20.95 8.09 -30.45
N PRO A 57 20.80 8.22 -29.12
CA PRO A 57 19.70 8.96 -28.51
C PRO A 57 19.68 10.44 -28.89
N VAL A 58 20.86 11.05 -29.02
CA VAL A 58 21.00 12.46 -29.41
C VAL A 58 21.90 12.54 -30.65
N ILE A 59 21.37 13.16 -31.70
CA ILE A 59 22.11 13.46 -32.93
C ILE A 59 22.25 14.98 -33.04
N GLN A 60 23.49 15.45 -33.17
CA GLN A 60 23.78 16.87 -33.35
C GLN A 60 24.31 17.13 -34.76
N ILE A 61 23.62 17.98 -35.50
CA ILE A 61 24.06 18.48 -36.80
C ILE A 61 24.84 19.77 -36.56
N ARG A 62 26.13 19.78 -36.91
CA ARG A 62 26.99 20.96 -36.81
C ARG A 62 27.35 21.46 -38.19
N VAL A 63 26.84 22.62 -38.57
CA VAL A 63 27.32 23.34 -39.75
C VAL A 63 28.68 23.93 -39.41
N LYS A 64 29.71 23.53 -40.16
CA LYS A 64 31.09 23.96 -39.95
C LYS A 64 31.49 25.12 -40.84
N ARG A 65 30.93 25.18 -42.04
CA ARG A 65 31.20 26.21 -43.04
C ARG A 65 29.97 26.43 -43.90
N CYS A 66 29.73 27.68 -44.29
CA CYS A 66 28.75 28.06 -45.31
C CYS A 66 29.46 28.37 -46.65
N GLN A 67 28.67 28.45 -47.72
CA GLN A 67 29.16 28.84 -49.04
C GLN A 67 29.66 30.30 -49.01
N GLN A 68 30.64 30.60 -49.86
CA GLN A 68 31.17 31.96 -50.06
C GLN A 68 31.61 32.67 -48.76
N GLY A 69 31.95 31.92 -47.71
CA GLY A 69 32.37 32.48 -46.42
C GLY A 69 31.24 33.11 -45.60
N GLY A 70 29.98 32.75 -45.85
CA GLY A 70 28.84 33.21 -45.07
C GLY A 70 28.96 32.90 -43.58
N ILE A 71 28.48 33.83 -42.75
CA ILE A 71 28.51 33.72 -41.28
C ILE A 71 27.25 33.09 -40.69
N ASP A 72 26.17 33.02 -41.48
CA ASP A 72 24.88 32.46 -41.10
C ASP A 72 24.50 31.28 -42.01
N THR A 73 23.62 30.40 -41.54
CA THR A 73 23.15 29.26 -42.32
C THR A 73 21.62 29.19 -42.37
N ARG A 74 21.05 28.91 -43.55
CA ARG A 74 19.65 28.54 -43.71
C ARG A 74 19.52 27.07 -44.09
N VAL A 75 18.76 26.33 -43.28
CA VAL A 75 18.37 24.95 -43.54
C VAL A 75 16.87 24.95 -43.81
N ARG A 76 16.45 24.44 -44.97
CA ARG A 76 15.04 24.48 -45.41
C ARG A 76 14.20 23.42 -44.72
N GLY A 77 14.81 22.32 -44.31
CA GLY A 77 14.12 21.25 -43.60
C GLY A 77 15.04 20.08 -43.29
N ILE A 78 14.56 19.19 -42.44
CA ILE A 78 15.20 17.91 -42.13
C ILE A 78 14.15 16.83 -42.37
N GLU A 79 14.48 15.85 -43.20
CA GLU A 79 13.64 14.71 -43.48
C GLU A 79 14.24 13.46 -42.86
N VAL A 80 13.40 12.64 -42.23
CA VAL A 80 13.82 11.37 -41.64
C VAL A 80 12.98 10.25 -42.24
N LEU A 81 13.61 9.44 -43.09
CA LEU A 81 13.02 8.26 -43.69
C LEU A 81 13.29 7.04 -42.80
N GLY A 82 12.42 6.91 -41.79
CA GLY A 82 12.36 5.80 -40.85
C GLY A 82 11.29 4.75 -41.23
N PRO A 83 11.17 3.66 -40.45
CA PRO A 83 10.01 2.79 -40.56
C PRO A 83 8.77 3.63 -40.22
N LYS A 84 7.69 3.50 -40.99
CA LYS A 84 6.44 4.21 -40.67
C LYS A 84 6.03 3.87 -39.22
N PRO A 85 5.59 4.86 -38.41
CA PRO A 85 5.12 4.63 -37.04
C PRO A 85 3.90 3.66 -36.96
N THR A 86 3.29 3.30 -38.10
CA THR A 86 2.23 2.29 -38.21
C THR A 86 2.64 0.86 -37.84
N PHE A 87 3.94 0.56 -37.69
CA PHE A 87 4.39 -0.78 -37.25
C PHE A 87 4.41 -0.96 -35.73
N TRP A 88 4.20 0.11 -34.95
CA TRP A 88 4.24 0.04 -33.49
C TRP A 88 3.25 -0.97 -32.91
N PRO A 89 1.97 -1.09 -33.35
CA PRO A 89 1.05 -2.09 -32.80
C PRO A 89 1.55 -3.53 -32.96
N ILE A 90 2.15 -3.86 -34.11
CA ILE A 90 2.71 -5.19 -34.39
C ILE A 90 3.98 -5.42 -33.57
N PHE A 91 4.87 -4.42 -33.49
CA PHE A 91 6.09 -4.51 -32.71
C PHE A 91 5.81 -4.56 -31.20
N LYS A 92 4.82 -3.81 -30.71
CA LYS A 92 4.31 -3.82 -29.32
C LYS A 92 3.88 -5.21 -28.93
N GLU A 93 3.08 -5.88 -29.75
CA GLU A 93 2.62 -7.24 -29.47
C GLU A 93 3.78 -8.23 -29.40
N GLN A 94 4.71 -8.20 -30.36
CA GLN A 94 5.85 -9.12 -30.37
C GLN A 94 6.84 -8.85 -29.23
N LEU A 95 7.09 -7.57 -28.91
CA LEU A 95 7.92 -7.17 -27.78
C LEU A 95 7.29 -7.65 -26.47
N CYS A 96 6.02 -7.33 -26.23
CA CYS A 96 5.29 -7.79 -25.05
C CYS A 96 5.29 -9.31 -24.95
N ARG A 97 5.03 -10.04 -26.05
CA ARG A 97 5.04 -11.52 -26.05
C ARG A 97 6.41 -12.09 -25.69
N ARG A 98 7.49 -11.53 -26.25
CA ARG A 98 8.86 -11.97 -25.93
C ARG A 98 9.22 -11.66 -24.49
N THR A 99 8.93 -10.44 -24.02
CA THR A 99 9.18 -10.04 -22.64
C THR A 99 8.36 -10.89 -21.67
N PHE A 100 7.09 -11.18 -21.99
CA PHE A 100 6.22 -12.05 -21.21
C PHE A 100 6.84 -13.45 -21.03
N LEU A 101 7.30 -14.08 -22.12
CA LEU A 101 7.91 -15.41 -22.07
C LEU A 101 9.20 -15.39 -21.24
N PHE A 102 10.06 -14.39 -21.43
CA PHE A 102 11.30 -14.24 -20.67
C PHE A 102 11.04 -14.01 -19.18
N CYS A 103 10.14 -13.09 -18.84
CA CYS A 103 9.74 -12.79 -17.47
C CYS A 103 9.09 -13.99 -16.79
N SER A 104 8.23 -14.73 -17.51
CA SER A 104 7.55 -15.93 -16.99
C SER A 104 8.54 -17.05 -16.68
N ALA A 105 9.48 -17.34 -17.60
CA ALA A 105 10.52 -18.33 -17.36
C ALA A 105 11.37 -17.96 -16.14
N ARG A 106 11.71 -16.67 -15.99
CA ARG A 106 12.47 -16.19 -14.84
C ARG A 106 11.68 -16.24 -13.54
N ALA A 107 10.40 -15.89 -13.56
CA ALA A 107 9.50 -16.02 -12.42
C ALA A 107 9.45 -17.48 -11.94
N GLN A 108 9.26 -18.42 -12.86
CA GLN A 108 9.23 -19.86 -12.55
C GLN A 108 10.56 -20.33 -11.92
N ALA A 109 11.70 -19.95 -12.50
CA ALA A 109 13.02 -20.31 -11.96
C ALA A 109 13.21 -19.76 -10.53
N TRP A 110 12.90 -18.48 -10.30
CA TRP A 110 13.01 -17.87 -8.98
C TRP A 110 12.02 -18.48 -7.97
N CYS A 111 10.78 -18.77 -8.37
CA CYS A 111 9.81 -19.47 -7.53
C CYS A 111 10.33 -20.84 -7.10
N GLN A 112 10.94 -21.60 -8.02
CA GLN A 112 11.52 -22.90 -7.70
C GLN A 112 12.73 -22.79 -6.75
N GLU A 113 13.57 -21.77 -6.93
CA GLU A 113 14.67 -21.48 -6.00
C GLU A 113 14.16 -21.19 -4.58
N ILE A 114 13.13 -20.36 -4.46
CA ILE A 114 12.54 -19.98 -3.15
C ILE A 114 11.85 -21.17 -2.48
N ARG A 115 11.18 -22.03 -3.26
CA ARG A 115 10.55 -23.26 -2.73
C ARG A 115 11.59 -24.26 -2.21
N ARG A 116 12.76 -24.34 -2.85
CA ARG A 116 13.87 -25.19 -2.41
C ARG A 116 14.58 -24.64 -1.18
N ASP A 117 14.76 -23.32 -1.13
CA ASP A 117 15.46 -22.63 -0.05
C ASP A 117 14.79 -21.28 0.25
N ARG A 118 14.02 -21.24 1.36
CA ARG A 118 13.29 -20.05 1.81
C ARG A 118 14.23 -18.87 2.08
N GLY A 119 15.49 -19.10 2.43
CA GLY A 119 16.49 -18.05 2.67
C GLY A 119 16.81 -17.23 1.43
N ARG A 120 16.58 -17.78 0.22
CA ARG A 120 16.77 -17.06 -1.04
C ARG A 120 15.74 -15.96 -1.29
N LEU A 121 14.65 -15.94 -0.52
CA LEU A 121 13.65 -14.87 -0.60
C LEU A 121 14.27 -13.48 -0.34
N LEU A 122 15.30 -13.39 0.51
CA LEU A 122 16.02 -12.13 0.74
C LEU A 122 16.78 -11.64 -0.50
N GLN A 123 17.29 -12.57 -1.31
CA GLN A 123 17.99 -12.26 -2.55
C GLN A 123 17.02 -11.84 -3.67
N LEU A 124 15.73 -12.18 -3.54
CA LEU A 124 14.69 -11.81 -4.49
C LEU A 124 14.61 -10.29 -4.65
N PHE A 125 14.73 -9.52 -3.57
CA PHE A 125 14.70 -8.05 -3.64
C PHE A 125 15.75 -7.51 -4.63
N GLY A 126 17.00 -7.96 -4.51
CA GLY A 126 18.09 -7.53 -5.38
C GLY A 126 17.87 -7.96 -6.84
N LYS A 127 17.44 -9.21 -7.05
CA LYS A 127 17.16 -9.76 -8.39
C LYS A 127 15.99 -9.05 -9.07
N LEU A 128 14.89 -8.86 -8.35
CA LEU A 128 13.66 -8.23 -8.84
C LEU A 128 13.89 -6.74 -9.13
N ASN A 129 14.50 -6.00 -8.21
CA ASN A 129 14.76 -4.57 -8.40
C ASN A 129 15.71 -4.31 -9.59
N ARG A 130 16.79 -5.10 -9.75
CA ARG A 130 17.68 -4.99 -10.92
C ARG A 130 16.93 -5.23 -12.22
N ALA A 131 16.06 -6.22 -12.23
CA ALA A 131 15.30 -6.53 -13.41
C ALA A 131 14.26 -5.47 -13.78
N LEU A 132 13.50 -4.98 -12.80
CA LEU A 132 12.52 -3.92 -13.04
C LEU A 132 13.21 -2.65 -13.53
N ARG A 133 14.37 -2.30 -12.97
CA ARG A 133 15.18 -1.16 -13.45
C ARG A 133 15.74 -1.38 -14.86
N HIS A 134 16.07 -2.61 -15.22
CA HIS A 134 16.51 -2.93 -16.57
C HIS A 134 15.38 -2.70 -17.58
N GLU A 135 14.17 -3.20 -17.28
CA GLU A 135 13.00 -3.01 -18.14
C GLU A 135 12.58 -1.54 -18.21
N GLN A 136 12.61 -0.81 -17.08
CA GLN A 136 12.33 0.63 -17.07
C GLN A 136 13.35 1.40 -17.90
N GLY A 137 14.65 1.15 -17.70
CA GLY A 137 15.70 1.80 -18.48
C GLY A 137 15.68 1.40 -19.96
N PHE A 138 15.12 0.25 -20.32
CA PHE A 138 14.84 -0.08 -21.71
C PHE A 138 13.65 0.75 -22.24
N ALA A 139 12.57 0.83 -21.47
CA ALA A 139 11.38 1.60 -21.81
C ALA A 139 11.73 3.08 -22.09
N ASP A 140 12.45 3.72 -21.16
CA ASP A 140 12.79 5.15 -21.23
C ASP A 140 13.70 5.50 -22.42
N ARG A 141 14.49 4.54 -22.92
CA ARG A 141 15.49 4.79 -23.98
C ARG A 141 15.05 4.40 -25.37
N PHE A 142 14.19 3.38 -25.49
CA PHE A 142 13.92 2.73 -26.78
C PHE A 142 12.45 2.77 -27.19
N LEU A 143 11.52 3.08 -26.28
CA LEU A 143 10.10 3.12 -26.60
C LEU A 143 9.67 4.51 -27.08
N PRO A 144 8.72 4.58 -28.04
CA PRO A 144 8.36 5.83 -28.67
C PRO A 144 7.48 6.74 -27.79
N ASP A 145 6.70 6.18 -26.88
CA ASP A 145 5.74 6.90 -26.04
C ASP A 145 5.54 6.25 -24.66
N ASP A 146 4.86 6.97 -23.76
CA ASP A 146 4.57 6.50 -22.41
C ASP A 146 3.53 5.38 -22.39
N GLU A 147 2.71 5.24 -23.44
CA GLU A 147 1.73 4.17 -23.53
C GLU A 147 2.42 2.82 -23.77
N ALA A 148 3.44 2.80 -24.62
CA ALA A 148 4.35 1.71 -24.87
C ALA A 148 5.09 1.29 -23.60
N ALA A 149 5.67 2.25 -22.89
CA ALA A 149 6.35 2.02 -21.62
C ALA A 149 5.42 1.40 -20.58
N ARG A 150 4.20 1.93 -20.44
CA ARG A 150 3.19 1.36 -19.54
C ARG A 150 2.75 -0.04 -19.98
N ALA A 151 2.57 -0.31 -21.27
CA ALA A 151 2.19 -1.64 -21.76
C ALA A 151 3.26 -2.70 -21.49
N LEU A 152 4.54 -2.35 -21.70
CA LEU A 152 5.67 -3.21 -21.34
C LEU A 152 5.73 -3.42 -19.82
N GLY A 153 5.57 -2.35 -19.04
CA GLY A 153 5.52 -2.39 -17.59
C GLY A 153 4.43 -3.32 -17.04
N ARG A 154 3.20 -3.21 -17.57
CA ARG A 154 2.07 -4.12 -17.25
C ARG A 154 2.42 -5.57 -17.59
N THR A 155 3.01 -5.81 -18.75
CA THR A 155 3.40 -7.15 -19.21
C THR A 155 4.46 -7.77 -18.28
N CYS A 156 5.49 -7.00 -17.94
CA CYS A 156 6.50 -7.39 -16.96
C CYS A 156 5.88 -7.70 -15.60
N TRP A 157 4.94 -6.88 -15.14
CA TRP A 157 4.25 -7.08 -13.89
C TRP A 157 3.43 -8.38 -13.86
N GLU A 158 2.63 -8.61 -14.89
CA GLU A 158 1.78 -9.79 -15.03
C GLU A 158 2.59 -11.09 -15.19
N ALA A 159 3.69 -11.05 -15.94
CA ALA A 159 4.53 -12.22 -16.21
C ALA A 159 5.52 -12.53 -15.08
N LEU A 160 6.03 -11.49 -14.40
CA LEU A 160 7.07 -11.64 -13.39
C LEU A 160 6.51 -11.53 -11.98
N VAL A 161 5.89 -10.41 -11.64
CA VAL A 161 5.61 -10.07 -10.24
C VAL A 161 4.38 -10.78 -9.71
N ASN A 162 3.30 -10.84 -10.49
CA ASN A 162 2.08 -11.54 -10.08
C ASN A 162 2.34 -13.02 -9.73
N PRO A 163 3.02 -13.83 -10.58
CA PRO A 163 3.32 -15.23 -10.25
C PRO A 163 4.28 -15.38 -9.07
N LEU A 164 5.26 -14.47 -8.94
CA LEU A 164 6.17 -14.44 -7.79
C LEU A 164 5.41 -14.18 -6.49
N VAL A 165 4.58 -13.14 -6.46
CA VAL A 165 3.78 -12.77 -5.29
C VAL A 165 2.86 -13.93 -4.92
N GLN A 166 2.13 -14.49 -5.89
CA GLN A 166 1.29 -15.67 -5.66
C GLN A 166 2.08 -16.84 -5.06
N SER A 167 3.28 -17.14 -5.58
CA SER A 167 4.08 -18.26 -5.09
C SER A 167 4.71 -18.02 -3.71
N ILE A 168 4.98 -16.77 -3.32
CA ILE A 168 5.53 -16.47 -1.98
C ILE A 168 4.43 -16.31 -0.93
N THR A 169 3.19 -16.01 -1.34
CA THR A 169 2.02 -15.89 -0.45
C THR A 169 1.24 -17.19 -0.31
N SER A 170 1.29 -18.10 -1.29
CA SER A 170 0.63 -19.40 -1.22
C SER A 170 1.29 -20.29 -0.17
N PRO A 171 0.52 -20.94 0.72
CA PRO A 171 1.07 -21.90 1.66
C PRO A 171 1.65 -23.11 0.92
N ASP A 172 2.75 -23.64 1.44
CA ASP A 172 3.36 -24.88 0.95
C ASP A 172 2.73 -26.12 1.66
N PRO A 173 3.20 -27.35 1.43
CA PRO A 173 2.67 -28.54 2.11
C PRO A 173 2.77 -28.48 3.64
N SER A 174 3.63 -27.61 4.20
CA SER A 174 3.74 -27.36 5.64
C SER A 174 2.71 -26.35 6.16
N GLY A 175 1.86 -25.80 5.28
CA GLY A 175 0.84 -24.81 5.61
C GLY A 175 1.37 -23.38 5.77
N VAL A 176 2.68 -23.14 5.65
CA VAL A 176 3.30 -21.83 5.84
C VAL A 176 3.89 -21.33 4.53
N SER A 177 3.46 -20.15 4.08
CA SER A 177 4.02 -19.55 2.86
C SER A 177 5.46 -19.04 3.09
N PRO A 178 6.32 -18.99 2.05
CA PRO A 178 7.68 -18.46 2.19
C PRO A 178 7.73 -17.04 2.79
N LEU A 179 6.76 -16.19 2.42
CA LEU A 179 6.62 -14.85 2.98
C LEU A 179 6.18 -14.89 4.45
N ALA A 180 5.22 -15.74 4.80
CA ALA A 180 4.77 -15.90 6.18
C ALA A 180 5.89 -16.38 7.11
N TRP A 181 6.74 -17.30 6.62
CA TRP A 181 7.93 -17.74 7.32
C TRP A 181 8.90 -16.58 7.57
N LEU A 182 9.23 -15.80 6.53
CA LEU A 182 10.14 -14.65 6.66
C LEU A 182 9.62 -13.59 7.64
N LEU A 183 8.33 -13.30 7.60
CA LEU A 183 7.69 -12.34 8.49
C LEU A 183 7.66 -12.85 9.93
N SER A 184 7.46 -14.15 10.14
CA SER A 184 7.53 -14.76 11.46
C SER A 184 8.95 -14.72 12.04
N GLU A 185 9.97 -14.98 11.22
CA GLU A 185 11.39 -14.83 11.61
C GLU A 185 11.74 -13.37 11.93
N TYR A 186 11.22 -12.41 11.16
CA TYR A 186 11.37 -10.98 11.47
C TYR A 186 10.82 -10.65 12.86
N LEU A 187 9.58 -11.05 13.15
CA LEU A 187 8.96 -10.81 14.45
C LEU A 187 9.72 -11.49 15.59
N GLY A 188 10.22 -12.71 15.39
CA GLY A 188 11.07 -13.42 16.36
C GLY A 188 12.44 -12.77 16.60
N SER A 189 12.99 -12.11 15.58
CA SER A 189 14.28 -11.41 15.68
C SER A 189 14.20 -10.07 16.43
N VAL A 190 13.00 -9.49 16.49
CA VAL A 190 12.71 -8.20 17.16
C VAL A 190 12.35 -8.40 18.65
N GLU A 191 12.28 -9.64 19.15
CA GLU A 191 11.94 -9.91 20.55
C GLU A 191 13.08 -9.55 21.54
N PRO A 192 12.84 -8.69 22.54
CA PRO A 192 13.78 -8.47 23.65
C PRO A 192 13.87 -9.74 24.52
N PRO A 193 15.05 -10.10 25.07
CA PRO A 193 16.19 -9.24 25.44
C PRO A 193 17.37 -9.27 24.47
N ARG A 194 17.20 -9.77 23.23
CA ARG A 194 18.33 -9.98 22.31
C ARG A 194 18.87 -8.64 21.79
N ARG A 195 20.13 -8.32 22.12
CA ARG A 195 20.86 -7.19 21.49
C ARG A 195 20.85 -7.37 19.98
N PRO A 196 20.59 -6.32 19.17
CA PRO A 196 20.59 -6.43 17.73
C PRO A 196 22.00 -6.78 17.26
N THR A 197 22.20 -8.01 16.80
CA THR A 197 23.43 -8.39 16.11
C THR A 197 23.49 -7.64 14.78
N PRO A 198 24.68 -7.27 14.27
CA PRO A 198 24.82 -6.60 12.97
C PRO A 198 24.21 -7.42 11.82
N ARG A 199 24.20 -8.76 11.95
CA ARG A 199 23.50 -9.67 11.01
C ARG A 199 21.98 -9.55 11.10
N GLY A 200 21.41 -9.39 12.30
CA GLY A 200 19.98 -9.14 12.50
C GLY A 200 19.51 -7.80 11.95
N ALA A 201 20.31 -6.74 12.09
CA ALA A 201 19.99 -5.42 11.53
C ALA A 201 20.00 -5.42 9.98
N ALA A 202 20.99 -6.08 9.37
CA ALA A 202 21.04 -6.26 7.92
C ALA A 202 19.85 -7.09 7.39
N PHE A 203 19.50 -8.17 8.10
CA PHE A 203 18.33 -8.98 7.80
C PHE A 203 17.04 -8.14 7.85
N GLY A 204 16.78 -7.44 8.95
CA GLY A 204 15.58 -6.60 9.09
C GLY A 204 15.49 -5.50 8.02
N SER A 205 16.61 -4.88 7.66
CA SER A 205 16.67 -3.90 6.56
C SER A 205 16.32 -4.53 5.20
N CYS A 206 16.75 -5.76 4.93
CA CYS A 206 16.39 -6.49 3.72
C CYS A 206 14.91 -6.87 3.68
N VAL A 207 14.33 -7.31 4.80
CA VAL A 207 12.90 -7.64 4.89
C VAL A 207 12.05 -6.39 4.62
N ARG A 208 12.36 -5.26 5.27
CA ARG A 208 11.63 -3.99 5.03
C ARG A 208 11.72 -3.53 3.58
N ARG A 209 12.89 -3.60 2.95
CA ARG A 209 13.05 -3.24 1.53
C ARG A 209 12.26 -4.17 0.60
N LEU A 210 12.24 -5.48 0.90
CA LEU A 210 11.45 -6.46 0.15
C LEU A 210 9.95 -6.13 0.25
N THR A 211 9.41 -5.96 1.46
CA THR A 211 7.98 -5.70 1.67
C THR A 211 7.56 -4.38 1.06
N GLN A 212 8.37 -3.32 1.22
CA GLN A 212 8.13 -2.03 0.57
C GLN A 212 8.07 -2.15 -0.95
N LEU A 213 9.00 -2.89 -1.59
CA LEU A 213 8.97 -3.10 -3.04
C LEU A 213 7.75 -3.91 -3.48
N LEU A 214 7.38 -4.98 -2.76
CA LEU A 214 6.21 -5.78 -3.13
C LEU A 214 4.89 -5.00 -3.01
N VAL A 215 4.85 -4.00 -2.14
CA VAL A 215 3.66 -3.21 -1.81
C VAL A 215 3.52 -1.96 -2.69
N HIS A 216 4.64 -1.39 -3.17
CA HIS A 216 4.66 -0.15 -3.95
C HIS A 216 4.66 -0.34 -5.47
N VAL A 217 4.89 -1.55 -5.99
CA VAL A 217 5.05 -1.74 -7.43
C VAL A 217 3.73 -2.11 -8.13
N ASP A 218 2.57 -2.02 -7.48
CA ASP A 218 1.27 -2.22 -8.16
C ASP A 218 1.05 -1.14 -9.25
N PRO A 219 1.08 -1.48 -10.55
CA PRO A 219 0.83 -0.54 -11.62
C PRO A 219 -0.68 -0.42 -11.94
N GLY A 220 -1.54 -1.17 -11.25
CA GLY A 220 -2.97 -1.26 -11.53
C GLY A 220 -3.82 -0.43 -10.57
N GLY A 221 -3.96 0.87 -10.82
CA GLY A 221 -4.88 1.69 -10.03
C GLY A 221 -5.02 3.16 -10.37
N ALA A 222 -5.33 3.49 -11.63
CA ALA A 222 -6.08 4.70 -12.00
C ALA A 222 -6.41 4.67 -13.52
N GLU A 223 -7.27 3.74 -13.94
CA GLU A 223 -8.17 4.08 -15.04
C GLU A 223 -9.42 4.63 -14.35
N THR A 224 -9.43 5.95 -14.18
CA THR A 224 -10.65 6.71 -14.00
C THR A 224 -11.58 6.28 -15.12
N GLU A 225 -12.69 5.62 -14.79
CA GLU A 225 -13.79 5.53 -15.74
C GLU A 225 -14.19 6.97 -16.05
N GLU A 226 -13.62 7.52 -17.13
CA GLU A 226 -14.18 8.67 -17.81
C GLU A 226 -15.56 8.23 -18.25
N THR A 227 -16.53 8.62 -17.43
CA THR A 227 -17.92 8.80 -17.81
C THR A 227 -17.94 9.38 -19.22
N ARG A 228 -18.23 8.52 -20.20
CA ARG A 228 -18.85 8.93 -21.45
C ARG A 228 -20.23 9.47 -21.10
N ALA A 229 -20.25 10.68 -20.55
CA ALA A 229 -21.43 11.51 -20.47
C ALA A 229 -21.53 12.24 -21.82
N ALA A 230 -22.14 11.59 -22.80
CA ALA A 230 -22.67 12.25 -23.99
C ALA A 230 -23.80 11.40 -24.60
N GLY A 231 -25.03 11.67 -24.14
CA GLY A 231 -26.24 11.78 -24.95
C GLY A 231 -26.81 10.55 -25.66
N GLY A 232 -28.06 10.21 -25.31
CA GLY A 232 -28.96 9.46 -26.18
C GLY A 232 -30.05 8.69 -25.43
N GLN A 233 -31.22 9.31 -25.25
CA GLN A 233 -32.44 8.67 -24.75
C GLN A 233 -32.91 7.52 -25.67
N GLU A 234 -33.55 6.53 -25.04
CA GLU A 234 -34.91 5.99 -25.30
C GLU A 234 -35.04 4.46 -25.46
N GLY A 235 -36.00 3.87 -24.74
CA GLY A 235 -36.80 2.74 -25.25
C GLY A 235 -36.64 1.35 -24.62
N LYS A 236 -37.48 1.06 -23.61
CA LYS A 236 -38.25 -0.19 -23.33
C LYS A 236 -37.56 -1.57 -23.20
N ASN A 237 -37.79 -2.15 -22.00
CA ASN A 237 -37.98 -3.57 -21.63
C ASN A 237 -37.19 -4.67 -22.37
N LYS A 238 -36.32 -5.36 -21.61
CA LYS A 238 -36.19 -6.82 -21.61
C LYS A 238 -35.37 -7.32 -20.40
N GLU A 239 -35.73 -8.52 -19.98
CA GLU A 239 -35.37 -9.22 -18.74
C GLU A 239 -33.86 -9.28 -18.45
N ALA A 240 -33.52 -9.15 -17.18
CA ALA A 240 -32.16 -9.28 -16.67
C ALA A 240 -31.74 -10.75 -16.60
N PRO A 241 -30.61 -11.16 -17.21
CA PRO A 241 -29.89 -12.33 -16.75
C PRO A 241 -28.92 -11.89 -15.64
N VAL A 242 -28.94 -12.66 -14.56
CA VAL A 242 -28.02 -12.61 -13.43
C VAL A 242 -26.58 -12.52 -13.94
N ARG A 243 -25.95 -11.34 -13.78
CA ARG A 243 -24.51 -11.18 -13.98
C ARG A 243 -23.81 -11.92 -12.85
N VAL A 244 -23.32 -13.12 -13.16
CA VAL A 244 -22.30 -13.80 -12.36
C VAL A 244 -21.14 -12.82 -12.20
N ALA A 245 -20.86 -12.42 -10.96
CA ALA A 245 -19.74 -11.55 -10.63
C ALA A 245 -18.47 -12.21 -11.17
N ALA A 246 -17.90 -11.62 -12.23
CA ALA A 246 -16.59 -12.01 -12.71
C ALA A 246 -15.61 -11.84 -11.54
N ALA A 247 -15.12 -12.96 -11.02
CA ALA A 247 -14.15 -12.99 -9.94
C ALA A 247 -12.94 -12.16 -10.39
N LYS A 248 -12.81 -10.93 -9.86
CA LYS A 248 -11.63 -10.10 -10.03
C LYS A 248 -10.44 -10.94 -9.56
N LYS A 249 -9.48 -11.21 -10.45
CA LYS A 249 -8.21 -11.85 -10.08
C LYS A 249 -7.68 -11.11 -8.85
N PRO A 250 -7.45 -11.79 -7.71
CA PRO A 250 -6.97 -11.12 -6.51
C PRO A 250 -5.66 -10.43 -6.88
N SER A 251 -5.61 -9.11 -6.69
CA SER A 251 -4.38 -8.37 -6.91
C SER A 251 -3.27 -8.98 -6.06
N GLY A 252 -2.02 -8.92 -6.53
CA GLY A 252 -0.89 -9.44 -5.76
C GLY A 252 -0.83 -8.85 -4.34
N LEU A 253 -1.27 -7.60 -4.18
CA LEU A 253 -1.41 -6.93 -2.89
C LEU A 253 -2.37 -7.66 -1.94
N TRP A 254 -3.50 -8.17 -2.43
CA TRP A 254 -4.46 -8.91 -1.59
C TRP A 254 -3.85 -10.18 -1.01
N GLY A 255 -3.04 -10.90 -1.79
CA GLY A 255 -2.31 -12.08 -1.32
C GLY A 255 -1.32 -11.76 -0.18
N ILE A 256 -0.65 -10.60 -0.27
CA ILE A 256 0.27 -10.14 0.77
C ILE A 256 -0.49 -9.74 2.04
N VAL A 257 -1.61 -9.04 1.90
CA VAL A 257 -2.49 -8.63 3.02
C VAL A 257 -3.03 -9.86 3.75
N GLN A 258 -3.52 -10.88 3.03
CA GLN A 258 -3.98 -12.13 3.65
C GLN A 258 -2.83 -12.90 4.31
N CYS A 259 -1.64 -12.90 3.71
CA CYS A 259 -0.45 -13.49 4.30
C CYS A 259 -0.09 -12.82 5.65
N TRP A 260 -0.12 -11.48 5.69
CA TRP A 260 0.13 -10.72 6.94
C TRP A 260 -0.93 -11.04 8.01
N ARG A 261 -2.22 -11.04 7.64
CA ARG A 261 -3.30 -11.43 8.53
C ARG A 261 -3.06 -12.80 9.16
N GLY A 262 -2.67 -13.79 8.35
CA GLY A 262 -2.38 -15.16 8.82
C GLY A 262 -1.18 -15.21 9.77
N VAL A 263 -0.11 -14.46 9.50
CA VAL A 263 1.05 -14.36 10.40
C VAL A 263 0.66 -13.75 11.74
N VAL A 264 -0.09 -12.64 11.72
CA VAL A 264 -0.59 -11.98 12.94
C VAL A 264 -1.46 -12.95 13.73
N GLN A 265 -2.43 -13.60 13.08
CA GLN A 265 -3.31 -14.58 13.72
C GLN A 265 -2.52 -15.70 14.40
N GLN A 266 -1.52 -16.27 13.72
CA GLN A 266 -0.70 -17.34 14.27
C GLN A 266 0.13 -16.87 15.48
N GLN A 267 0.67 -15.65 15.46
CA GLN A 267 1.41 -15.09 16.59
C GLN A 267 0.52 -14.88 17.82
N VAL A 268 -0.68 -14.33 17.61
CA VAL A 268 -1.66 -14.10 18.68
C VAL A 268 -2.18 -15.44 19.23
N GLN A 269 -2.44 -16.41 18.35
CA GLN A 269 -2.89 -17.74 18.77
C GLN A 269 -1.84 -18.43 19.66
N ARG A 270 -0.57 -18.47 19.25
CA ARG A 270 0.52 -19.03 20.08
C ARG A 270 0.63 -18.33 21.43
N PHE A 271 0.47 -17.01 21.45
CA PHE A 271 0.46 -16.24 22.68
C PHE A 271 -0.71 -16.63 23.60
N LEU A 272 -1.93 -16.73 23.06
CA LEU A 272 -3.12 -17.09 23.82
C LEU A 272 -3.05 -18.54 24.34
N GLU A 273 -2.49 -19.46 23.56
CA GLU A 273 -2.25 -20.85 23.99
C GLU A 273 -1.23 -20.92 25.13
N ALA A 274 -0.17 -20.10 25.09
CA ALA A 274 0.90 -20.12 26.09
C ALA A 274 0.59 -19.32 27.36
N ALA A 275 -0.11 -18.20 27.24
CA ALA A 275 -0.28 -17.21 28.30
C ALA A 275 -1.75 -16.81 28.55
N GLY A 276 -2.72 -17.45 27.90
CA GLY A 276 -4.14 -17.09 28.00
C GLY A 276 -4.76 -17.23 29.40
N GLN A 277 -4.14 -18.01 30.28
CA GLN A 277 -4.58 -18.22 31.67
C GLN A 277 -3.73 -17.43 32.69
N ALA A 278 -2.76 -16.64 32.23
CA ALA A 278 -1.91 -15.85 33.11
C ALA A 278 -2.67 -14.61 33.63
N PRO A 279 -2.45 -14.18 34.89
CA PRO A 279 -3.12 -13.01 35.45
C PRO A 279 -2.73 -11.70 34.73
N ASP A 280 -1.55 -11.66 34.10
CA ASP A 280 -1.03 -10.53 33.32
C ASP A 280 -1.27 -10.68 31.80
N VAL A 281 -2.23 -11.54 31.39
CA VAL A 281 -2.53 -11.81 29.98
C VAL A 281 -2.87 -10.53 29.19
N VAL A 282 -3.62 -9.60 29.78
CA VAL A 282 -4.06 -8.38 29.09
C VAL A 282 -2.90 -7.42 28.85
N GLU A 283 -2.01 -7.25 29.83
CA GLU A 283 -0.82 -6.40 29.68
C GLU A 283 0.10 -6.94 28.57
N ARG A 284 0.32 -8.27 28.57
CA ARG A 284 1.10 -8.93 27.53
C ARG A 284 0.41 -8.85 26.17
N TYR A 285 -0.92 -8.95 26.12
CA TYR A 285 -1.71 -8.77 24.90
C TYR A 285 -1.55 -7.35 24.34
N CYS A 286 -1.70 -6.31 25.16
CA CYS A 286 -1.50 -4.92 24.76
C CYS A 286 -0.06 -4.67 24.30
N GLY A 287 0.93 -5.29 24.95
CA GLY A 287 2.33 -5.28 24.53
C GLY A 287 2.54 -5.94 23.15
N LEU A 288 1.91 -7.09 22.91
CA LEU A 288 1.94 -7.78 21.62
C LEU A 288 1.28 -6.95 20.52
N TYR A 289 0.11 -6.36 20.79
CA TYR A 289 -0.58 -5.47 19.86
C TYR A 289 0.28 -4.28 19.44
N ARG A 290 0.87 -3.57 20.40
CA ARG A 290 1.77 -2.43 20.11
C ARG A 290 2.98 -2.85 19.27
N ARG A 291 3.57 -4.02 19.57
CA ARG A 291 4.68 -4.56 18.79
C ARG A 291 4.28 -4.88 17.35
N LEU A 292 3.18 -5.59 17.16
CA LEU A 292 2.70 -5.98 15.83
C LEU A 292 2.21 -4.79 15.02
N ARG A 293 1.63 -3.77 15.67
CA ARG A 293 1.32 -2.49 15.04
C ARG A 293 2.57 -1.77 14.55
N GLY A 294 3.59 -1.62 15.41
CA GLY A 294 4.88 -1.05 15.01
C GLY A 294 5.52 -1.81 13.84
N ALA A 295 5.51 -3.14 13.88
CA ALA A 295 5.99 -3.97 12.78
C ALA A 295 5.17 -3.78 11.50
N THR A 296 3.85 -3.62 11.59
CA THR A 296 2.98 -3.34 10.44
C THR A 296 3.37 -2.02 9.77
N GLU A 297 3.58 -0.98 10.57
CA GLU A 297 3.98 0.35 10.10
C GLU A 297 5.39 0.34 9.48
N GLU A 298 6.35 -0.36 10.10
CA GLU A 298 7.71 -0.50 9.57
C GLU A 298 7.79 -1.26 8.24
N LEU A 299 6.99 -2.33 8.10
CA LEU A 299 7.05 -3.24 6.95
C LEU A 299 6.21 -2.74 5.77
N PHE A 300 5.04 -2.17 6.03
CA PHE A 300 4.01 -1.88 5.03
C PHE A 300 3.62 -0.39 4.95
N GLY A 301 4.08 0.44 5.88
CA GLY A 301 3.68 1.85 6.02
C GLY A 301 2.27 2.02 6.60
N GLN A 302 1.71 3.22 6.51
CA GLN A 302 0.38 3.58 7.07
C GLN A 302 -0.81 3.18 6.16
N ARG A 303 -0.72 2.03 5.48
CA ARG A 303 -1.78 1.60 4.57
C ARG A 303 -2.93 0.94 5.34
N ALA A 304 -4.14 1.47 5.18
CA ALA A 304 -5.35 0.99 5.87
C ALA A 304 -5.61 -0.52 5.72
N ALA A 305 -5.31 -1.10 4.55
CA ALA A 305 -5.50 -2.54 4.31
C ALA A 305 -4.66 -3.43 5.25
N PHE A 306 -3.43 -3.02 5.59
CA PHE A 306 -2.55 -3.78 6.48
C PHE A 306 -2.91 -3.57 7.95
N VAL A 307 -3.38 -2.37 8.32
CA VAL A 307 -3.95 -2.09 9.65
C VAL A 307 -5.22 -2.92 9.88
N ALA A 308 -6.09 -3.00 8.86
CA ALA A 308 -7.26 -3.87 8.90
C ALA A 308 -6.87 -5.36 9.02
N ALA A 309 -5.84 -5.81 8.30
CA ALA A 309 -5.31 -7.18 8.41
C ALA A 309 -4.73 -7.50 9.80
N LEU A 310 -4.09 -6.52 10.46
CA LEU A 310 -3.67 -6.63 11.85
C LEU A 310 -4.88 -6.91 12.75
N GLY A 311 -5.90 -6.05 12.71
CA GLY A 311 -7.13 -6.23 13.49
C GLY A 311 -7.83 -7.56 13.20
N GLN A 312 -7.97 -7.93 11.92
CA GLN A 312 -8.55 -9.22 11.53
C GLN A 312 -7.73 -10.43 11.99
N GLY A 313 -6.41 -10.31 12.11
CA GLY A 313 -5.54 -11.36 12.64
C GLY A 313 -5.79 -11.59 14.14
N PHE A 314 -5.85 -10.51 14.91
CA PHE A 314 -6.22 -10.57 16.34
C PHE A 314 -7.63 -11.12 16.56
N ALA A 315 -8.61 -10.63 15.79
CA ALA A 315 -9.98 -11.12 15.84
C ALA A 315 -10.06 -12.61 15.50
N GLY A 316 -9.35 -13.05 14.45
CA GLY A 316 -9.30 -14.45 14.04
C GLY A 316 -8.75 -15.38 15.13
N ALA A 317 -7.76 -14.92 15.92
CA ALA A 317 -7.21 -15.69 17.03
C ALA A 317 -8.18 -15.76 18.23
N LEU A 318 -8.88 -14.66 18.54
CA LEU A 318 -9.89 -14.63 19.62
C LEU A 318 -11.08 -15.54 19.31
N LEU A 319 -11.50 -15.63 18.04
CA LEU A 319 -12.57 -16.54 17.60
C LEU A 319 -12.22 -18.02 17.73
N GLN A 320 -10.93 -18.36 17.80
CA GLN A 320 -10.48 -19.75 17.93
C GLN A 320 -10.34 -20.21 19.38
N LEU A 321 -10.59 -19.33 20.36
CA LEU A 321 -10.56 -19.69 21.77
C LEU A 321 -11.68 -20.68 22.11
N SER A 322 -11.38 -21.61 23.03
CA SER A 322 -12.44 -22.42 23.64
C SER A 322 -13.37 -21.54 24.47
N PHE A 323 -14.61 -21.97 24.66
CA PHE A 323 -15.62 -21.22 25.42
C PHE A 323 -15.14 -20.78 26.81
N LEU A 324 -14.53 -21.71 27.58
CA LEU A 324 -14.02 -21.41 28.92
C LEU A 324 -12.87 -20.39 28.90
N THR A 325 -11.94 -20.52 27.97
CA THR A 325 -10.83 -19.56 27.83
C THR A 325 -11.34 -18.20 27.39
N ALA A 326 -12.29 -18.14 26.45
CA ALA A 326 -12.91 -16.89 26.02
C ALA A 326 -13.61 -16.17 27.19
N LEU A 327 -14.31 -16.92 28.06
CA LEU A 327 -14.96 -16.36 29.24
C LEU A 327 -13.95 -15.81 30.25
N HIS A 328 -12.91 -16.58 30.58
CA HIS A 328 -11.84 -16.11 31.46
C HIS A 328 -11.13 -14.86 30.90
N VAL A 329 -10.70 -14.92 29.64
CA VAL A 329 -9.97 -13.84 28.98
C VAL A 329 -10.82 -12.57 28.88
N SER A 330 -12.11 -12.69 28.54
CA SER A 330 -13.02 -11.54 28.48
C SER A 330 -13.23 -10.86 29.85
N GLU A 331 -13.33 -11.63 30.93
CA GLU A 331 -13.35 -11.10 32.29
C GLU A 331 -12.05 -10.36 32.63
N GLN A 332 -10.88 -10.94 32.30
CA GLN A 332 -9.59 -10.27 32.52
C GLN A 332 -9.49 -8.95 31.74
N PHE A 333 -9.94 -8.91 30.48
CA PHE A 333 -9.97 -7.68 29.70
C PHE A 333 -10.86 -6.61 30.35
N ALA A 334 -12.05 -6.98 30.83
CA ALA A 334 -12.96 -6.06 31.51
C ALA A 334 -12.37 -5.53 32.83
N ARG A 335 -11.78 -6.41 33.64
CA ARG A 335 -11.10 -6.06 34.90
C ARG A 335 -9.90 -5.13 34.66
N TYR A 336 -9.10 -5.41 33.64
CA TYR A 336 -7.95 -4.59 33.30
C TYR A 336 -8.38 -3.16 32.91
N LEU A 337 -9.40 -3.04 32.05
CA LEU A 337 -9.95 -1.73 31.67
C LEU A 337 -10.52 -0.99 32.88
N ASP A 338 -11.22 -1.69 33.78
CA ASP A 338 -11.70 -1.09 35.03
C ASP A 338 -10.55 -0.47 35.84
N GLY A 339 -9.46 -1.22 36.05
CA GLY A 339 -8.26 -0.71 36.73
C GLY A 339 -7.65 0.51 36.03
N GLN A 340 -7.47 0.45 34.70
CA GLN A 340 -6.92 1.57 33.93
C GLN A 340 -7.82 2.83 33.98
N ILE A 341 -9.15 2.66 33.94
CA ILE A 341 -10.09 3.78 34.05
C ILE A 341 -10.01 4.42 35.44
N GLN A 342 -9.90 3.61 36.50
CA GLN A 342 -9.76 4.11 37.87
C GLN A 342 -8.44 4.85 38.09
N GLU A 343 -7.33 4.37 37.51
CA GLU A 343 -6.04 5.08 37.55
C GLU A 343 -6.13 6.44 36.81
N LEU A 344 -6.77 6.47 35.65
CA LEU A 344 -6.93 7.68 34.84
C LEU A 344 -7.90 8.69 35.44
N ARG A 345 -8.84 8.29 36.31
CA ARG A 345 -9.75 9.21 37.03
C ARG A 345 -8.99 10.26 37.86
N GLY A 346 -7.79 9.95 38.33
CA GLY A 346 -6.92 10.89 39.04
C GLY A 346 -6.13 11.86 38.14
N ALA A 347 -6.07 11.61 36.83
CA ALA A 347 -5.28 12.40 35.88
C ALA A 347 -6.16 13.41 35.13
N THR A 348 -5.83 14.70 35.21
CA THR A 348 -6.57 15.76 34.53
C THR A 348 -6.27 15.79 33.03
N GLY A 349 -7.28 15.49 32.20
CA GLY A 349 -7.52 16.22 30.95
C GLY A 349 -6.74 15.85 29.69
N SER A 350 -6.39 14.57 29.45
CA SER A 350 -5.89 14.15 28.13
C SER A 350 -6.61 12.90 27.62
N THR A 351 -7.22 13.00 26.44
CA THR A 351 -7.86 11.87 25.72
C THR A 351 -6.86 11.02 24.94
N GLY A 352 -5.62 11.50 24.76
CA GLY A 352 -4.56 10.81 24.01
C GLY A 352 -4.16 9.46 24.64
N PRO A 353 -3.82 9.41 25.94
CA PRO A 353 -3.50 8.15 26.63
C PRO A 353 -4.66 7.14 26.57
N LEU A 354 -5.89 7.62 26.68
CA LEU A 354 -7.10 6.80 26.64
C LEU A 354 -7.28 6.12 25.28
N GLN A 355 -7.05 6.83 24.18
CA GLN A 355 -7.14 6.24 22.84
C GLN A 355 -6.10 5.13 22.64
N GLN A 356 -4.87 5.32 23.13
CA GLN A 356 -3.81 4.31 23.02
C GLN A 356 -4.09 3.05 23.87
N ILE A 357 -4.72 3.22 25.03
CA ILE A 357 -5.10 2.10 25.90
C ILE A 357 -6.25 1.30 25.27
N LEU A 358 -7.24 1.97 24.70
CA LEU A 358 -8.45 1.33 24.16
C LEU A 358 -8.27 0.71 22.77
N GLU A 359 -7.30 1.18 21.99
CA GLU A 359 -7.11 0.73 20.61
C GLU A 359 -7.02 -0.80 20.42
N PRO A 360 -6.29 -1.58 21.26
CA PRO A 360 -6.26 -3.04 21.14
C PRO A 360 -7.63 -3.71 21.29
N PHE A 361 -8.58 -3.07 21.97
CA PHE A 361 -9.89 -3.61 22.32
C PHE A 361 -10.93 -3.41 21.22
N VAL A 362 -10.73 -2.43 20.33
CA VAL A 362 -11.63 -2.14 19.20
C VAL A 362 -11.81 -3.37 18.30
N VAL A 363 -10.81 -4.27 18.28
CA VAL A 363 -10.83 -5.53 17.54
C VAL A 363 -11.98 -6.46 17.95
N PHE A 364 -12.54 -6.30 19.15
CA PHE A 364 -13.65 -7.15 19.60
C PHE A 364 -14.94 -6.88 18.83
N SER A 365 -15.05 -5.73 18.17
CA SER A 365 -16.27 -5.35 17.45
C SER A 365 -16.69 -6.42 16.43
N GLY A 366 -17.96 -6.83 16.53
CA GLY A 366 -18.54 -7.84 15.64
C GLY A 366 -18.16 -9.30 15.95
N LEU A 367 -17.40 -9.57 17.02
CA LEU A 367 -17.07 -10.93 17.46
C LEU A 367 -18.08 -11.42 18.51
N GLU A 368 -18.30 -12.73 18.59
CA GLU A 368 -19.07 -13.34 19.70
C GLU A 368 -18.41 -13.06 21.06
N PHE A 369 -17.08 -12.92 21.06
CA PHE A 369 -16.28 -12.48 22.20
C PHE A 369 -16.78 -11.16 22.81
N ALA A 370 -17.34 -10.25 22.01
CA ALA A 370 -17.86 -8.98 22.48
C ALA A 370 -19.04 -9.14 23.45
N HIS A 371 -19.85 -10.19 23.31
CA HIS A 371 -20.98 -10.43 24.21
C HIS A 371 -20.54 -10.80 25.64
N THR A 372 -19.52 -11.64 25.75
CA THR A 372 -18.97 -12.04 27.06
C THR A 372 -18.20 -10.87 27.69
N PHE A 373 -17.42 -10.14 26.89
CA PHE A 373 -16.77 -8.91 27.32
C PHE A 373 -17.77 -7.85 27.84
N GLU A 374 -18.85 -7.57 27.09
CA GLU A 374 -19.90 -6.64 27.51
C GLU A 374 -20.53 -7.06 28.85
N HIS A 375 -20.76 -8.37 29.05
CA HIS A 375 -21.34 -8.89 30.28
C HIS A 375 -20.50 -8.59 31.52
N PHE A 376 -19.17 -8.71 31.43
CA PHE A 376 -18.29 -8.37 32.55
C PHE A 376 -18.07 -6.86 32.66
N TYR A 377 -17.91 -6.16 31.54
CA TYR A 377 -17.70 -4.72 31.53
C TYR A 377 -18.84 -3.96 32.23
N ARG A 378 -20.10 -4.35 32.00
CA ARG A 378 -21.26 -3.72 32.65
C ARG A 378 -21.28 -3.90 34.17
N LEU A 379 -20.70 -4.98 34.71
CA LEU A 379 -20.63 -5.20 36.15
C LEU A 379 -19.67 -4.19 36.79
N TYR A 380 -18.47 -4.08 36.25
CA TYR A 380 -17.48 -3.10 36.69
C TYR A 380 -17.95 -1.66 36.48
N LEU A 381 -18.61 -1.36 35.36
CA LEU A 381 -19.21 -0.04 35.12
C LEU A 381 -20.28 0.27 36.18
N GLY A 382 -21.15 -0.69 36.49
CA GLY A 382 -22.18 -0.54 37.52
C GLY A 382 -21.59 -0.17 38.88
N ASP A 383 -20.56 -0.91 39.30
CA ASP A 383 -19.85 -0.64 40.56
C ASP A 383 -19.21 0.76 40.55
N ARG A 384 -18.55 1.16 39.46
CA ARG A 384 -17.95 2.51 39.33
C ARG A 384 -19.01 3.61 39.38
N LEU A 385 -20.12 3.47 38.65
CA LEU A 385 -21.17 4.49 38.60
C LEU A 385 -21.88 4.63 39.96
N LEU A 386 -22.18 3.52 40.62
CA LEU A 386 -22.90 3.54 41.90
C LEU A 386 -22.01 3.94 43.08
N ALA A 387 -20.76 3.48 43.12
CA ALA A 387 -19.87 3.75 44.25
C ALA A 387 -19.15 5.11 44.15
N GLN A 388 -18.79 5.52 42.94
CA GLN A 388 -17.94 6.70 42.71
C GLN A 388 -18.66 7.86 41.99
N GLY A 389 -19.85 7.61 41.44
CA GLY A 389 -20.63 8.61 40.70
C GLY A 389 -20.22 8.77 39.22
N PRO A 390 -20.95 9.62 38.48
CA PRO A 390 -20.72 9.89 37.06
C PRO A 390 -19.32 10.48 36.81
N SER A 391 -18.70 10.09 35.71
CA SER A 391 -17.44 10.68 35.25
C SER A 391 -17.45 10.85 33.73
N TRP A 392 -16.86 11.94 33.25
CA TRP A 392 -16.70 12.20 31.81
C TRP A 392 -15.93 11.07 31.11
N LEU A 393 -15.05 10.37 31.84
CA LEU A 393 -14.27 9.24 31.33
C LEU A 393 -15.17 8.08 30.88
N GLU A 394 -16.26 7.81 31.59
CA GLU A 394 -17.15 6.70 31.25
C GLU A 394 -17.81 6.93 29.89
N GLY A 395 -18.26 8.16 29.63
CA GLY A 395 -18.78 8.57 28.33
C GLY A 395 -17.71 8.43 27.24
N ALA A 396 -16.50 8.94 27.46
CA ALA A 396 -15.42 8.88 26.48
C ALA A 396 -14.98 7.44 26.14
N VAL A 397 -14.93 6.55 27.13
CA VAL A 397 -14.62 5.12 26.89
C VAL A 397 -15.73 4.47 26.09
N VAL A 398 -16.98 4.65 26.51
CA VAL A 398 -18.14 4.03 25.85
C VAL A 398 -18.33 4.55 24.42
N GLU A 399 -17.96 5.79 24.12
CA GLU A 399 -17.91 6.30 22.75
C GLU A 399 -16.87 5.58 21.89
N GLN A 400 -15.66 5.34 22.42
CA GLN A 400 -14.55 4.75 21.64
C GLN A 400 -14.68 3.24 21.41
N ILE A 401 -15.11 2.49 22.44
CA ILE A 401 -15.31 1.03 22.35
C ILE A 401 -16.78 0.64 22.27
N GLY A 402 -17.66 1.59 21.92
CA GLY A 402 -19.11 1.36 21.89
C GLY A 402 -19.56 0.24 20.96
N LEU A 403 -18.82 0.03 19.86
CA LEU A 403 -19.05 -1.06 18.90
C LEU A 403 -18.65 -2.44 19.43
N CYS A 404 -17.98 -2.50 20.59
CA CYS A 404 -17.67 -3.72 21.33
C CYS A 404 -18.78 -4.10 22.32
N PHE A 405 -19.89 -3.36 22.35
CA PHE A 405 -21.06 -3.64 23.19
C PHE A 405 -22.30 -3.93 22.32
N PRO A 406 -22.47 -5.19 21.87
CA PRO A 406 -23.55 -5.56 20.96
C PRO A 406 -24.96 -5.21 21.46
N ARG A 407 -25.21 -5.33 22.77
CA ARG A 407 -26.51 -4.98 23.37
C ARG A 407 -26.61 -3.55 23.86
N ARG A 408 -25.51 -2.79 23.76
CA ARG A 408 -25.39 -1.40 24.18
C ARG A 408 -25.71 -1.16 25.66
N PHE A 409 -25.53 -2.16 26.52
CA PHE A 409 -25.84 -2.02 27.94
C PHE A 409 -25.05 -0.88 28.61
N PRO A 410 -23.73 -0.71 28.37
CA PRO A 410 -22.99 0.42 28.94
C PRO A 410 -23.57 1.79 28.53
N GLN A 411 -24.00 1.93 27.28
CA GLN A 411 -24.64 3.14 26.77
C GLN A 411 -25.97 3.40 27.49
N GLU A 412 -26.82 2.37 27.63
CA GLU A 412 -28.09 2.47 28.34
C GLU A 412 -27.90 2.81 29.82
N MET A 413 -26.90 2.22 30.49
CA MET A 413 -26.60 2.53 31.90
C MET A 413 -26.23 4.00 32.10
N LEU A 414 -25.44 4.59 31.20
CA LEU A 414 -25.10 6.01 31.25
C LEU A 414 -26.30 6.91 30.95
N SER A 415 -27.15 6.53 29.99
CA SER A 415 -28.39 7.24 29.68
C SER A 415 -29.34 7.24 30.89
N ASN A 416 -29.55 6.08 31.51
CA ASN A 416 -30.41 5.93 32.69
C ASN A 416 -29.90 6.74 33.88
N LEU A 417 -28.57 6.82 34.06
CA LEU A 417 -27.98 7.65 35.12
C LEU A 417 -28.24 9.14 34.86
N ALA A 418 -28.06 9.61 33.63
CA ALA A 418 -28.32 11.00 33.26
C ALA A 418 -29.81 11.37 33.46
N GLU A 419 -30.73 10.50 33.05
CA GLU A 419 -32.17 10.68 33.29
C GLU A 419 -32.49 10.71 34.80
N SER A 420 -31.85 9.84 35.59
CA SER A 420 -32.04 9.83 37.04
C SER A 420 -31.53 11.11 37.72
N GLU A 421 -30.40 11.66 37.25
CA GLU A 421 -29.87 12.93 37.74
C GLU A 421 -30.79 14.10 37.40
N GLU A 422 -31.36 14.13 36.19
CA GLU A 422 -32.35 15.13 35.79
C GLU A 422 -33.60 15.06 36.68
N LEU A 423 -34.16 13.87 36.88
CA LEU A 423 -35.32 13.68 37.77
C LEU A 423 -35.00 14.09 39.21
N GLN A 424 -33.79 13.81 39.70
CA GLN A 424 -33.37 14.23 41.04
C GLN A 424 -33.25 15.76 41.15
N GLN A 425 -32.78 16.45 40.09
CA GLN A 425 -32.76 17.90 40.02
C GLN A 425 -34.18 18.48 40.02
N GLN A 426 -35.08 17.94 39.20
CA GLN A 426 -36.49 18.35 39.14
C GLN A 426 -37.18 18.17 40.50
N PHE A 427 -36.96 17.04 41.17
CA PHE A 427 -37.49 16.77 42.51
C PHE A 427 -36.92 17.75 43.54
N ARG A 428 -35.62 18.07 43.48
CA ARG A 428 -35.00 19.04 44.38
C ARG A 428 -35.60 20.44 44.17
N LEU A 429 -35.80 20.88 42.93
CA LEU A 429 -36.44 22.15 42.60
C LEU A 429 -37.89 22.19 43.09
N PHE A 430 -38.65 21.12 42.89
CA PHE A 430 -40.02 20.99 43.40
C PHE A 430 -40.06 21.13 44.93
N ARG A 431 -39.15 20.47 45.65
CA ARG A 431 -39.06 20.55 47.12
C ARG A 431 -38.68 21.95 47.61
N LEU A 432 -37.86 22.70 46.86
CA LEU A 432 -37.56 24.09 47.16
C LEU A 432 -38.79 24.97 46.96
N GLN A 433 -39.50 24.82 45.83
CA GLN A 433 -40.74 25.54 45.55
C GLN A 433 -41.83 25.29 46.61
N GLU A 434 -41.96 24.06 47.10
CA GLU A 434 -42.88 23.76 48.21
C GLU A 434 -42.48 24.45 49.51
N ARG A 435 -41.18 24.55 49.83
CA ARG A 435 -40.71 25.27 51.02
C ARG A 435 -40.96 26.76 50.90
N ASP A 436 -40.69 27.34 49.73
CA ASP A 436 -40.91 28.77 49.47
C ASP A 436 -42.40 29.12 49.60
N LYS A 437 -43.30 28.29 49.07
CA LYS A 437 -44.76 28.45 49.24
C LYS A 437 -45.18 28.45 50.72
N ARG A 438 -44.65 27.51 51.52
CA ARG A 438 -44.97 27.42 52.96
C ARG A 438 -44.44 28.60 53.77
N LEU A 439 -43.30 29.18 53.37
CA LEU A 439 -42.76 30.37 54.01
C LEU A 439 -43.60 31.61 53.69
N LEU A 440 -44.08 31.74 52.45
CA LEU A 440 -45.00 32.82 52.05
C LEU A 440 -46.38 32.76 52.74
N GLU A 441 -46.82 31.58 53.18
CA GLU A 441 -48.06 31.43 53.97
C GLU A 441 -47.90 31.83 55.45
N LEU A 442 -46.66 32.02 55.92
CA LEU A 442 -46.33 32.39 57.30
C LEU A 442 -45.98 33.88 57.47
N GLU A 443 -45.84 34.61 56.36
CA GLU A 443 -45.76 36.08 56.28
C GLU A 443 -47.15 36.67 56.04
#